data_AF-A0A2M6YXG4-F1
#
_entry.id   AF-A0A2M6YXG4-F1
#
_cell.length_a   1.000
_cell.length_b   1.000
_cell.length_c   1.000
_cell.angle_alpha   90.00
_cell.angle_beta   90.00
_cell.angle_gamma   90.00
#
_symmetry.space_group_name_H-M   'P 1'
#
loop_
_entity.id
_entity.type
_entity.pdbx_description
1 polymer ?
#
loop_
_entity_poly.entity_id
_entity_poly.type
_entity_poly.pdbx_seq_one_letter_code
_entity_poly.pdbx_strand_id
1 'polypeptide(L)'
;MRRARKYILYIVLTAVAALTFAPLAWMVSASLMPTGQASSLPIRVLPDGATLAHYRDIFTRLNLGRYLLNSTLIAVSVTSISLIFNSMAGYAFAKCRFRGRDRLFKTLLAAMIIPGQVTMLPLFL
;
A
#
# COMPACT_ATOMS: atom_id res chain seq x y z
N MET A 1 19.55 1.88 -34.91
CA MET A 1 18.99 2.80 -33.89
C MET A 1 17.88 2.19 -33.01
N ARG A 2 16.89 1.45 -33.54
CA ARG A 2 15.81 0.85 -32.71
C ARG A 2 16.28 -0.18 -31.65
N ARG A 3 17.36 -0.95 -31.92
CA ARG A 3 17.91 -1.92 -30.95
C ARG A 3 18.65 -1.25 -29.78
N ALA A 4 19.50 -0.25 -30.07
CA ALA A 4 20.20 0.53 -29.05
C ALA A 4 19.24 1.21 -28.05
N ARG A 5 18.14 1.80 -28.55
CA ARG A 5 17.08 2.37 -27.70
C ARG A 5 16.44 1.33 -26.77
N LYS A 6 16.23 0.09 -27.23
CA LYS A 6 15.69 -0.99 -26.40
C LYS A 6 16.68 -1.39 -25.29
N TYR A 7 17.96 -1.51 -25.59
CA TYR A 7 18.98 -1.82 -24.58
C TYR A 7 19.10 -0.73 -23.52
N ILE A 8 19.12 0.54 -23.93
CA ILE A 8 19.13 1.67 -23.00
C ILE A 8 17.87 1.64 -22.11
N LEU A 9 16.70 1.42 -22.71
CA LEU A 9 15.45 1.35 -21.97
C LEU A 9 15.43 0.19 -20.96
N TYR A 10 15.94 -0.99 -21.32
CA TYR A 10 16.05 -2.11 -20.38
C TYR A 10 17.04 -1.83 -19.25
N ILE A 11 18.21 -1.27 -19.55
CA ILE A 11 19.19 -0.91 -18.52
C ILE A 11 18.56 0.09 -17.52
N VAL A 12 17.89 1.12 -18.03
CA VAL A 12 17.22 2.13 -17.18
C VAL A 12 16.11 1.49 -16.35
N LEU A 13 15.24 0.68 -16.96
CA LEU A 13 14.16 0.00 -16.23
C LEU A 13 14.70 -0.95 -15.16
N THR A 14 15.76 -1.71 -15.47
CA THR A 14 16.39 -2.62 -14.50
C THR A 14 17.04 -1.83 -13.36
N ALA A 15 17.70 -0.71 -13.63
CA ALA A 15 18.27 0.14 -12.60
C ALA A 15 17.20 0.75 -11.68
N VAL A 16 16.10 1.26 -12.24
CA VAL A 16 14.97 1.79 -11.47
C VAL A 16 14.29 0.70 -10.65
N ALA A 17 14.11 -0.50 -11.22
CA ALA A 17 13.61 -1.65 -10.48
C ALA A 17 14.54 -1.98 -9.31
N ALA A 18 15.84 -2.15 -9.55
CA ALA A 18 16.81 -2.46 -8.50
C ALA A 18 16.79 -1.42 -7.36
N LEU A 19 16.71 -0.13 -7.68
CA LEU A 19 16.59 0.94 -6.69
C LEU A 19 15.29 0.85 -5.88
N THR A 20 14.18 0.51 -6.52
CA THR A 20 12.87 0.36 -5.86
C THR A 20 12.81 -0.89 -4.99
N PHE A 21 13.48 -1.97 -5.39
CA PHE A 21 13.54 -3.23 -4.65
C PHE A 21 14.57 -3.20 -3.51
N ALA A 22 15.59 -2.34 -3.56
CA ALA A 22 16.60 -2.22 -2.52
C ALA A 22 16.03 -2.07 -1.08
N PRO A 23 15.09 -1.14 -0.79
CA PRO A 23 14.50 -1.04 0.55
C PRO A 23 13.65 -2.26 0.92
N LEU A 24 13.01 -2.93 -0.05
CA LEU A 24 12.25 -4.16 0.21
C LEU A 24 13.17 -5.32 0.57
N ALA A 25 14.30 -5.46 -0.13
CA ALA A 25 15.33 -6.44 0.18
C ALA A 25 15.92 -6.19 1.58
N TRP A 26 16.14 -4.92 1.93
CA TRP A 26 16.54 -4.53 3.28
C TRP A 26 15.49 -4.92 4.33
N MET A 27 14.19 -4.66 4.08
CA MET A 27 13.12 -5.04 5.01
C MET A 27 13.10 -6.54 5.31
N VAL A 28 13.34 -7.38 4.29
CA VAL A 28 13.44 -8.84 4.46
C VAL A 28 14.68 -9.24 5.26
N SER A 29 15.82 -8.58 5.01
CA SER A 29 17.03 -8.81 5.79
C SER A 29 16.83 -8.44 7.26
N ALA A 30 16.28 -7.24 7.51
CA ALA A 30 16.01 -6.72 8.84
C ALA A 30 14.98 -7.54 9.61
N SER A 31 13.99 -8.15 8.96
CA SER A 31 13.01 -9.02 9.63
C SER A 31 13.59 -10.33 10.15
N LEU A 32 14.76 -10.74 9.64
CA LEU A 32 15.51 -11.93 10.07
C LEU A 32 16.62 -11.61 11.07
N MET A 33 16.90 -10.33 11.34
CA MET A 33 17.91 -9.91 12.31
C MET A 33 17.43 -10.17 13.75
N PRO A 34 18.31 -10.61 14.67
CA PRO A 34 18.03 -10.61 16.09
C PRO A 34 17.68 -9.22 16.65
N THR A 35 17.02 -9.22 17.80
CA THR A 35 16.50 -7.99 18.43
C THR A 35 17.60 -6.95 18.65
N GLY A 36 17.35 -5.71 18.23
CA GLY A 36 18.29 -4.59 18.38
C GLY A 36 19.34 -4.47 17.28
N GLN A 37 19.53 -5.47 16.42
CA GLN A 37 20.53 -5.42 15.36
C GLN A 37 20.12 -4.51 14.19
N ALA A 38 18.82 -4.47 13.84
CA ALA A 38 18.30 -3.58 12.80
C ALA A 38 18.48 -2.08 13.11
N SER A 39 18.65 -1.73 14.39
CA SER A 39 18.86 -0.35 14.86
C SER A 39 20.32 -0.05 15.22
N SER A 40 21.25 -0.98 14.93
CA SER A 40 22.67 -0.81 15.26
C SER A 40 23.40 0.11 14.27
N LEU A 41 24.44 0.79 14.76
CA LEU A 41 25.37 1.58 13.96
C LEU A 41 26.72 0.85 13.92
N PRO A 42 27.28 0.52 12.74
CA PRO A 42 26.80 0.82 11.39
C PRO A 42 25.61 -0.05 10.95
N ILE A 43 24.78 0.50 10.04
CA ILE A 43 23.63 -0.18 9.42
C ILE A 43 24.10 -1.45 8.69
N ARG A 44 23.64 -2.63 9.12
CA ARG A 44 24.08 -3.93 8.59
C ARG A 44 23.15 -4.46 7.51
N VAL A 45 23.64 -4.68 6.29
CA VAL A 45 22.81 -5.17 5.16
C VAL A 45 22.38 -6.62 5.30
N LEU A 46 23.13 -7.44 6.03
CA LEU A 46 22.87 -8.86 6.23
C LEU A 46 22.79 -9.18 7.72
N PRO A 47 21.96 -10.16 8.13
CA PRO A 47 21.82 -10.53 9.53
C PRO A 47 23.01 -11.34 10.03
N ASP A 48 23.56 -10.99 11.20
CA ASP A 48 24.51 -11.87 11.90
C ASP A 48 23.72 -12.88 12.74
N GLY A 49 23.38 -14.02 12.14
CA GLY A 49 22.56 -15.05 12.76
C GLY A 49 21.07 -14.89 12.45
N ALA A 50 20.69 -15.20 11.21
CA ALA A 50 19.30 -15.17 10.76
C ALA A 50 18.41 -16.01 11.68
N THR A 51 17.30 -15.41 12.14
CA THR A 51 16.36 -16.06 13.05
C THR A 51 14.91 -15.83 12.61
N LEU A 52 14.06 -16.82 12.89
CA LEU A 52 12.62 -16.75 12.69
C LEU A 52 11.86 -16.44 13.99
N ALA A 53 12.57 -16.10 15.07
CA ALA A 53 12.00 -15.80 16.37
C ALA A 53 10.92 -14.70 16.29
N HIS A 54 11.18 -13.62 15.54
CA HIS A 54 10.23 -12.55 15.33
C HIS A 54 8.93 -13.02 14.67
N TYR A 55 9.01 -13.88 13.65
CA TYR A 55 7.82 -14.45 13.03
C TYR A 55 7.03 -15.29 14.05
N ARG A 56 7.70 -16.17 14.80
CA ARG A 56 7.02 -16.99 15.84
C ARG A 56 6.35 -16.13 16.90
N ASP A 57 7.04 -15.11 17.41
CA ASP A 57 6.51 -14.23 18.46
C ASP A 57 5.32 -13.40 17.95
N ILE A 58 5.34 -12.96 16.69
CA ILE A 58 4.24 -12.19 16.12
C ILE A 58 2.96 -13.03 15.99
N PHE A 59 3.07 -14.32 15.67
CA PHE A 59 1.91 -15.21 15.63
C PHE A 59 1.45 -15.70 17.00
N THR A 60 2.37 -15.92 17.94
CA THR A 60 2.05 -16.51 19.27
C THR A 60 1.73 -15.48 20.34
N ARG A 61 2.40 -14.33 20.35
CA ARG A 61 2.25 -13.28 21.37
C ARG A 61 1.38 -12.12 20.89
N LEU A 62 1.52 -11.74 19.61
CA LEU A 62 0.87 -10.54 19.05
C LEU A 62 -0.39 -10.86 18.21
N ASN A 63 -0.87 -12.12 18.20
CA ASN A 63 -2.10 -12.53 17.51
C ASN A 63 -2.22 -12.03 16.05
N LEU A 64 -1.11 -11.99 15.30
CA LEU A 64 -1.10 -11.45 13.93
C LEU A 64 -2.14 -12.09 13.02
N GLY A 65 -2.41 -13.39 13.18
CA GLY A 65 -3.43 -14.08 12.39
C GLY A 65 -4.81 -13.42 12.48
N ARG A 66 -5.20 -12.94 13.67
CA ARG A 66 -6.48 -12.23 13.86
C ARG A 66 -6.45 -10.85 13.22
N TYR A 67 -5.35 -10.11 13.36
CA TYR A 67 -5.21 -8.80 12.72
C TYR A 67 -5.23 -8.90 11.21
N LEU A 68 -4.51 -9.88 10.64
CA LEU A 68 -4.52 -10.15 9.20
C LEU A 68 -5.93 -10.49 8.72
N LEU A 69 -6.64 -11.39 9.41
CA LEU A 69 -8.00 -11.76 9.06
C LEU A 69 -8.95 -10.55 9.11
N ASN A 70 -8.91 -9.76 10.17
CA ASN A 70 -9.74 -8.56 10.31
C ASN A 70 -9.47 -7.58 9.16
N SER A 71 -8.19 -7.30 8.88
CA SER A 71 -7.80 -6.39 7.80
C SER A 71 -8.21 -6.91 6.43
N THR A 72 -8.03 -8.21 6.15
CA THR A 72 -8.46 -8.83 4.90
C THR A 72 -9.97 -8.77 4.74
N LEU A 73 -10.74 -9.09 5.78
CA LEU A 73 -12.20 -9.00 5.75
C LEU A 73 -12.66 -7.59 5.46
N ILE A 74 -12.13 -6.59 6.17
CA ILE A 74 -12.47 -5.18 5.94
C ILE A 74 -12.08 -4.77 4.51
N ALA A 75 -10.87 -5.06 4.07
CA ALA A 75 -10.39 -4.68 2.74
C ALA A 75 -11.26 -5.28 1.63
N VAL A 76 -11.58 -6.57 1.72
CA VAL A 76 -12.41 -7.27 0.72
C VAL A 76 -13.84 -6.75 0.74
N SER A 77 -14.46 -6.61 1.92
CA SER A 77 -15.83 -6.09 2.05
C SER A 77 -15.94 -4.67 1.50
N VAL A 78 -15.06 -3.75 1.94
CA VAL A 78 -15.06 -2.36 1.50
C VAL A 78 -14.80 -2.26 0.00
N THR A 79 -13.83 -3.02 -0.53
CA THR A 79 -13.53 -3.02 -1.97
C THR A 79 -14.70 -3.53 -2.79
N SER A 80 -15.36 -4.60 -2.35
CA SER A 80 -16.50 -5.20 -3.06
C SER A 80 -17.70 -4.26 -3.09
N ILE A 81 -18.05 -3.70 -1.94
CA ILE A 81 -19.12 -2.70 -1.81
C ILE A 81 -18.79 -1.48 -2.67
N SER A 82 -17.59 -0.93 -2.53
CA SER A 82 -17.15 0.24 -3.29
C SER A 82 -17.18 -0.03 -4.80
N LEU A 83 -16.75 -1.20 -5.25
CA LEU A 83 -16.77 -1.56 -6.66
C LEU A 83 -18.19 -1.56 -7.22
N ILE A 84 -19.15 -2.14 -6.49
CA ILE A 84 -20.56 -2.18 -6.88
C ILE A 84 -21.10 -0.75 -7.01
N PHE A 85 -21.00 0.05 -5.95
CA PHE A 85 -21.59 1.39 -5.93
C PHE A 85 -20.86 2.38 -6.85
N ASN A 86 -19.53 2.39 -6.85
CA ASN A 86 -18.75 3.32 -7.66
C ASN A 86 -18.87 3.02 -9.16
N SER A 87 -18.96 1.75 -9.55
CA SER A 87 -19.17 1.39 -10.97
C SER A 87 -20.55 1.84 -11.45
N MET A 88 -21.60 1.64 -10.65
CA MET A 88 -22.95 2.12 -10.97
C MET A 88 -23.00 3.65 -11.04
N ALA A 89 -22.40 4.35 -10.07
CA ALA A 89 -22.34 5.80 -10.06
C ALA A 89 -21.56 6.34 -11.27
N GLY A 90 -20.40 5.74 -11.56
CA GLY A 90 -19.58 6.07 -12.74
C GLY A 90 -20.36 5.87 -14.04
N TYR A 91 -21.10 4.78 -14.17
CA TYR A 91 -21.98 4.53 -15.32
C TYR A 91 -23.07 5.61 -15.45
N ALA A 92 -23.74 5.97 -14.35
CA ALA A 92 -24.77 7.00 -14.35
C ALA A 92 -24.21 8.37 -14.77
N PHE A 93 -23.04 8.77 -14.29
CA PHE A 93 -22.39 10.02 -14.71
C PHE A 93 -21.93 9.99 -16.17
N ALA A 94 -21.46 8.85 -16.67
CA ALA A 94 -20.92 8.72 -18.02
C ALA A 94 -22.00 8.58 -19.11
N LYS A 95 -23.09 7.86 -18.83
CA LYS A 95 -24.11 7.49 -19.84
C LYS A 95 -25.48 8.11 -19.62
N CYS A 96 -25.89 8.36 -18.38
CA CYS A 96 -27.21 8.92 -18.10
C CYS A 96 -27.20 10.46 -18.16
N ARG A 97 -28.28 11.05 -18.69
CA ARG A 97 -28.53 12.49 -18.63
C ARG A 97 -29.59 12.74 -17.58
N PHE A 98 -29.22 13.38 -16.47
CA PHE A 98 -30.13 13.72 -15.38
C PHE A 98 -29.92 15.15 -14.90
N ARG A 99 -30.97 15.75 -14.33
CA ARG A 99 -30.95 17.15 -13.89
C ARG A 99 -30.08 17.29 -12.64
N GLY A 100 -29.13 18.23 -12.67
CA GLY A 100 -28.20 18.49 -11.55
C GLY A 100 -26.88 17.71 -11.59
N ARG A 101 -26.65 16.88 -12.62
CA ARG A 101 -25.41 16.07 -12.79
C ARG A 101 -24.12 16.85 -12.55
N ASP A 102 -23.96 17.98 -13.22
CA ASP A 102 -22.69 18.73 -13.17
C ASP A 102 -22.47 19.42 -11.82
N ARG A 103 -23.54 19.77 -11.09
CA ARG A 103 -23.43 20.29 -9.72
C ARG A 103 -22.98 19.18 -8.77
N LEU A 104 -23.62 18.01 -8.83
CA LEU A 104 -23.26 16.86 -8.01
C LEU A 104 -21.82 16.42 -8.27
N PHE A 105 -21.40 16.37 -9.53
CA PHE A 105 -20.04 16.02 -9.90
C PHE A 105 -19.00 17.01 -9.32
N LYS A 106 -19.27 18.32 -9.39
CA LYS A 106 -18.41 19.34 -8.77
C LYS A 106 -18.33 19.20 -7.26
N THR A 107 -19.45 18.91 -6.59
CA THR A 107 -19.46 18.69 -5.14
C THR A 107 -18.64 17.46 -4.75
N LEU A 108 -18.73 16.37 -5.51
CA LEU A 108 -17.91 15.17 -5.29
C LEU A 108 -16.42 15.47 -5.44
N LEU A 109 -16.02 16.21 -6.48
CA LEU A 109 -14.63 16.64 -6.65
C LEU A 109 -14.16 17.53 -5.49
N ALA A 110 -14.98 18.47 -5.03
CA ALA A 110 -14.65 19.31 -3.89
C ALA A 110 -14.45 18.48 -2.61
N ALA A 111 -15.27 17.45 -2.39
CA ALA A 111 -15.12 16.54 -1.26
C ALA A 111 -13.82 15.72 -1.32
N MET A 112 -13.34 15.33 -2.52
CA MET A 112 -12.08 14.60 -2.68
C MET A 112 -10.83 15.42 -2.35
N ILE A 113 -10.93 16.76 -2.31
CA ILE A 113 -9.82 17.65 -1.92
C ILE A 113 -9.62 17.63 -0.40
N ILE A 114 -10.65 17.26 0.37
CA ILE A 114 -10.56 17.21 1.83
C ILE A 114 -9.56 16.11 2.22
N PRO A 115 -8.46 16.44 2.92
CA PRO A 115 -7.46 15.46 3.31
C PRO A 115 -8.05 14.49 4.33
N GLY A 116 -7.86 13.18 4.09
CA GLY A 116 -8.42 12.12 4.95
C GLY A 116 -7.95 12.20 6.41
N GLN A 117 -6.84 12.87 6.69
CA GLN A 117 -6.36 13.12 8.06
C GLN A 117 -7.35 13.97 8.87
N VAL A 118 -8.07 14.90 8.24
CA VAL A 118 -9.06 15.76 8.91
C VAL A 118 -10.28 14.95 9.34
N THR A 119 -10.63 13.88 8.62
CA THR A 119 -11.76 13.02 8.99
C THR A 119 -11.42 12.05 10.13
N MET A 120 -10.15 11.92 10.51
CA MET A 120 -9.73 11.06 11.63
C MET A 120 -9.86 11.75 13.00
N LEU A 121 -9.81 13.08 13.06
CA LEU A 121 -9.87 13.88 14.30
C LEU A 121 -11.09 13.54 15.20
N PRO A 122 -12.32 13.43 14.68
CA PRO A 122 -13.50 13.12 15.49
C PRO A 122 -13.55 11.67 16.01
N LEU A 123 -12.70 10.78 15.51
CA LEU A 123 -12.66 9.38 15.96
C LEU A 123 -11.76 9.20 17.20
N PHE A 124 -10.99 10.23 17.57
CA PHE A 124 -10.05 10.20 18.70
C PHE A 124 -10.47 11.09 19.88
N LEU A 125 -11.59 11.81 19.78
CA LEU A 125 -12.22 12.59 20.86
C LEU A 125 -13.40 11.84 21.45
#